data_AF-K1XJG9-F1
#
_entry.id   AF-K1XJG9-F1
#
_cell.length_a   1.000
_cell.length_b   1.000
_cell.length_c   1.000
_cell.angle_alpha   90.00
_cell.angle_beta   90.00
_cell.angle_gamma   90.00
#
_symmetry.space_group_name_H-M   'P 1'
#
loop_
_entity.id
_entity.type
_entity.pdbx_description
1 polymer ?
#
loop_
_entity_poly.entity_id
_entity_poly.type
_entity_poly.pdbx_seq_one_letter_code
_entity_poly.pdbx_strand_id
1 'polypeptide(L)'
;MLNVHPQKDLAVGIEPTEVACNDCFGSVEAGAPAKLYLFDLIDNTFKIIYTNNQYLIGSVLLSPDATKIFFTETASDAEVILYSINLDGSDKKEIGRDVKIAAMSSNADRLILIPSSSNSTSNSYQILNVETGDAKNFELADYDEAYLRFMTCNYPLGFNCLYQQL
;
A
#
# COMPACT_ATOMS: atom_id res chain seq x y z
N MET A 1 3.50 24.24 20.02
CA MET A 1 2.44 24.39 19.00
C MET A 1 2.81 23.48 17.84
N LEU A 2 2.05 22.41 17.62
CA LEU A 2 2.18 21.61 16.39
C LEU A 2 1.61 22.43 15.25
N ASN A 3 2.47 22.82 14.32
CA ASN A 3 2.09 23.56 13.13
C ASN A 3 1.58 22.54 12.12
N VAL A 4 0.30 22.17 12.22
CA VAL A 4 -0.34 21.28 11.26
C VAL A 4 -0.48 22.06 9.96
N HIS A 5 0.47 21.87 9.03
CA HIS A 5 0.28 22.32 7.66
C HIS A 5 -1.01 21.67 7.14
N PRO A 6 -1.87 22.38 6.38
CA PRO A 6 -3.00 21.75 5.73
C PRO A 6 -2.43 20.59 4.91
N GLN A 7 -2.74 19.37 5.33
CA GLN A 7 -2.39 18.18 4.57
C GLN A 7 -2.98 18.40 3.18
N LYS A 8 -2.16 18.23 2.14
CA LYS A 8 -2.69 18.25 0.78
C LYS A 8 -3.81 17.21 0.73
N ASP A 9 -5.03 17.61 0.34
CA ASP A 9 -6.13 16.66 0.16
C ASP A 9 -5.87 15.86 -1.11
N LEU A 10 -5.05 14.82 -0.96
CA LEU A 10 -4.64 13.93 -2.02
C LEU A 10 -5.27 12.57 -1.82
N ALA A 11 -5.69 11.95 -2.93
CA ALA A 11 -6.11 10.56 -2.96
C ALA A 11 -5.30 9.79 -4.02
N VAL A 12 -5.14 8.50 -3.80
CA VAL A 12 -4.52 7.59 -4.75
C VAL A 12 -5.52 6.54 -5.17
N GLY A 13 -5.50 6.17 -6.45
CA GLY A 13 -6.43 5.20 -7.01
C GLY A 13 -5.81 4.39 -8.12
N ILE A 14 -6.47 3.29 -8.45
CA ILE A 14 -6.10 2.40 -9.55
C ILE A 14 -7.25 2.31 -10.53
N GLU A 15 -6.92 2.27 -11.81
CA GLU A 15 -7.85 1.85 -12.85
C GLU A 15 -7.33 0.54 -13.45
N PRO A 16 -8.04 -0.59 -13.26
CA PRO A 16 -7.83 -1.72 -14.13
C PRO A 16 -8.36 -1.35 -15.51
N THR A 17 -7.51 -1.32 -16.56
CA THR A 17 -8.07 -1.17 -17.90
C THR A 17 -8.82 -2.44 -18.26
N GLU A 18 -10.15 -2.34 -18.23
CA GLU A 18 -11.16 -3.23 -18.79
C GLU A 18 -10.74 -4.71 -18.97
N VAL A 19 -11.12 -5.54 -18.01
CA VAL A 19 -11.76 -6.80 -18.39
C VAL A 19 -13.23 -6.61 -18.04
N ALA A 20 -14.10 -6.60 -19.06
CA ALA A 20 -15.54 -6.62 -18.86
C ALA A 20 -15.90 -7.86 -18.03
N CYS A 21 -16.04 -7.66 -16.73
CA CYS A 21 -16.19 -8.72 -15.78
C CYS A 21 -17.48 -8.48 -15.04
N ASN A 22 -18.52 -9.19 -15.47
CA ASN A 22 -19.86 -9.12 -14.89
C ASN A 22 -19.93 -9.64 -13.44
N ASP A 23 -18.80 -9.97 -12.80
CA ASP A 23 -18.71 -10.45 -11.40
C ASP A 23 -17.32 -10.19 -10.75
N CYS A 24 -16.67 -9.05 -11.01
CA CYS A 24 -15.28 -8.84 -10.59
C CYS A 24 -15.07 -8.43 -9.12
N PHE A 25 -15.04 -9.45 -8.25
CA PHE A 25 -14.02 -9.57 -7.20
C PHE A 25 -13.05 -10.75 -7.46
N GLY A 26 -13.20 -11.49 -8.56
CA GLY A 26 -12.35 -12.62 -8.92
C GLY A 26 -11.53 -12.36 -10.17
N SER A 27 -10.21 -12.23 -10.01
CA SER A 27 -9.16 -12.35 -11.03
C SER A 27 -9.25 -11.45 -12.27
N VAL A 28 -8.49 -10.35 -12.27
CA VAL A 28 -8.03 -9.70 -13.51
C VAL A 28 -6.90 -10.57 -14.10
N GLU A 29 -6.88 -10.81 -15.42
CA GLU A 29 -5.79 -11.55 -16.05
C GLU A 29 -4.47 -10.75 -15.99
N ALA A 30 -3.37 -11.43 -15.64
CA ALA A 30 -2.04 -10.84 -15.71
C ALA A 30 -1.73 -10.40 -17.15
N GLY A 31 -1.18 -9.19 -17.31
CA GLY A 31 -0.93 -8.57 -18.62
C GLY A 31 -1.96 -7.51 -19.04
N ALA A 32 -3.04 -7.30 -18.28
CA ALA A 32 -3.88 -6.12 -18.44
C ALA A 32 -3.12 -4.86 -17.97
N PRO A 33 -3.13 -3.75 -18.73
CA PRO A 33 -2.53 -2.51 -18.27
C PRO A 33 -3.16 -2.06 -16.93
N ALA A 34 -2.32 -1.62 -16.01
CA ALA A 34 -2.75 -1.03 -14.75
C ALA A 34 -2.13 0.36 -14.63
N LYS A 35 -2.96 1.33 -14.27
CA LYS A 35 -2.54 2.71 -14.05
C LYS A 35 -2.75 3.11 -12.60
N LEU A 36 -1.73 3.75 -12.05
CA LEU A 36 -1.78 4.39 -10.74
C LEU A 36 -2.03 5.89 -10.91
N TYR A 37 -3.04 6.39 -10.22
CA TYR A 37 -3.47 7.79 -10.27
C TYR A 37 -3.23 8.49 -8.95
N LEU A 38 -2.86 9.77 -9.04
CA LEU A 38 -2.93 10.73 -7.95
C LEU A 38 -3.99 11.76 -8.25
N PHE A 39 -4.92 11.94 -7.33
CA PHE A 39 -5.99 12.93 -7.38
C PHE A 39 -5.66 14.07 -6.42
N ASP A 40 -5.75 15.30 -6.91
CA ASP A 40 -5.82 16.49 -6.08
C ASP A 40 -7.30 16.85 -5.89
N LEU A 41 -7.79 16.74 -4.66
CA LEU A 41 -9.20 16.94 -4.34
C LEU A 41 -9.55 18.41 -4.16
N ILE A 42 -8.56 19.28 -3.91
CA ILE A 42 -8.75 20.73 -3.80
C ILE A 42 -8.93 21.30 -5.20
N ASP A 43 -8.02 20.94 -6.10
CA ASP A 43 -8.01 21.43 -7.48
C ASP A 43 -8.93 20.61 -8.40
N ASN A 44 -9.46 19.48 -7.92
CA ASN A 44 -10.24 18.51 -8.69
C ASN A 44 -9.52 18.08 -9.98
N THR A 45 -8.23 17.77 -9.84
CA THR A 45 -7.37 17.30 -10.94
C THR A 45 -6.82 15.92 -10.65
N PHE A 46 -6.28 15.27 -11.67
CA PHE A 46 -5.57 14.01 -11.48
C PHE A 46 -4.37 13.91 -12.43
N LYS A 47 -3.42 13.04 -12.07
CA LYS A 47 -2.31 12.64 -12.94
C LYS A 47 -2.05 11.14 -12.84
N ILE A 48 -1.57 10.56 -13.95
CA ILE A 48 -1.05 9.19 -13.96
C ILE A 48 0.38 9.22 -13.43
N ILE A 49 0.62 8.52 -12.34
CA ILE A 49 1.94 8.43 -11.68
C ILE A 49 2.76 7.28 -12.26
N TYR A 50 2.09 6.20 -12.59
CA TYR A 50 2.75 4.97 -13.00
C TYR A 50 1.83 4.15 -13.90
N THR A 51 2.41 3.50 -14.91
CA THR A 51 1.72 2.59 -15.82
C THR A 51 2.52 1.29 -15.90
N ASN A 52 1.84 0.17 -15.70
CA ASN A 52 2.40 -1.16 -15.87
C ASN A 52 1.56 -1.92 -16.90
N ASN A 53 2.22 -2.64 -17.83
CA ASN A 53 1.55 -3.45 -18.86
C ASN A 53 1.71 -4.96 -18.65
N GLN A 54 2.39 -5.36 -17.57
CA GLN A 54 2.75 -6.76 -17.28
C GLN A 54 2.08 -7.26 -16.00
N TYR A 55 1.94 -6.40 -15.00
CA TYR A 55 1.48 -6.77 -13.66
C TYR A 55 0.22 -6.02 -13.25
N LEU A 56 -0.60 -6.68 -12.45
CA LEU A 56 -1.74 -6.05 -11.79
C LEU A 56 -1.23 -5.13 -10.68
N ILE A 57 -1.84 -3.97 -10.51
CA ILE A 57 -1.56 -3.07 -9.38
C ILE A 57 -2.68 -3.23 -8.34
N GLY A 58 -2.31 -3.37 -7.08
CA GLY A 58 -3.24 -3.50 -5.95
C GLY A 58 -2.71 -2.83 -4.68
N SER A 59 -3.51 -2.91 -3.60
CA SER A 59 -3.14 -2.49 -2.24
C SER A 59 -2.44 -1.13 -2.17
N VAL A 60 -3.02 -0.11 -2.81
CA VAL A 60 -2.39 1.21 -2.92
C VAL A 60 -2.60 2.03 -1.65
N LEU A 61 -1.53 2.65 -1.16
CA LEU A 61 -1.50 3.45 0.05
C LEU A 61 -0.65 4.71 -0.16
N LEU A 62 -1.16 5.87 0.24
CA LEU A 62 -0.42 7.13 0.27
C LEU A 62 0.24 7.31 1.65
N SER A 63 1.49 7.76 1.68
CA SER A 63 2.16 8.08 2.95
C SER A 63 1.51 9.27 3.67
N PRO A 64 1.54 9.34 5.01
CA PRO A 64 0.85 10.41 5.74
C PRO A 64 1.50 11.79 5.53
N ASP A 65 2.78 11.81 5.15
CA ASP A 65 3.53 13.01 4.75
C ASP A 65 3.38 13.36 3.27
N ALA A 66 2.60 12.57 2.51
CA ALA A 66 2.36 12.72 1.08
C ALA A 66 3.63 12.78 0.21
N THR A 67 4.69 12.07 0.60
CA THR A 67 5.93 12.00 -0.18
C THR A 67 6.05 10.72 -1.00
N LYS A 68 5.40 9.63 -0.57
CA LYS A 68 5.50 8.30 -1.18
C LYS A 68 4.14 7.64 -1.39
N ILE A 69 4.08 6.77 -2.37
CA ILE A 69 2.98 5.85 -2.60
C ILE A 69 3.54 4.42 -2.48
N PHE A 70 2.81 3.58 -1.77
CA PHE A 70 3.07 2.15 -1.67
C PHE A 70 1.99 1.38 -2.42
N PHE A 71 2.37 0.34 -3.14
CA PHE A 71 1.44 -0.49 -3.88
C PHE A 71 2.03 -1.87 -4.10
N THR A 72 1.17 -2.85 -4.35
CA THR A 72 1.60 -4.19 -4.73
C THR A 72 1.48 -4.37 -6.23
N GLU A 73 2.45 -5.05 -6.83
CA GLU A 73 2.31 -5.64 -8.15
C GLU A 73 2.16 -7.15 -8.00
N THR A 74 1.23 -7.73 -8.76
CA THR A 74 1.03 -9.19 -8.78
C THR A 74 1.30 -9.72 -10.18
N ALA A 75 2.23 -10.69 -10.24
CA ALA A 75 2.59 -11.40 -11.47
C ALA A 75 1.66 -12.59 -11.73
N SER A 76 1.76 -13.17 -12.94
CA SER A 76 0.91 -14.29 -13.37
C SER A 76 1.11 -15.58 -12.56
N ASP A 77 2.25 -15.71 -11.88
CA ASP A 77 2.56 -16.81 -10.95
C ASP A 77 2.06 -16.54 -9.52
N ALA A 78 1.27 -15.48 -9.32
CA ALA A 78 0.73 -15.02 -8.05
C ALA A 78 1.79 -14.52 -7.04
N GLU A 79 3.03 -14.27 -7.49
CA GLU A 79 4.01 -13.55 -6.65
C GLU A 79 3.52 -12.12 -6.40
N VAL A 80 3.50 -11.70 -5.13
CA VAL A 80 3.11 -10.34 -4.74
C VAL A 80 4.35 -9.56 -4.36
N ILE A 81 4.66 -8.52 -5.12
CA ILE A 81 5.81 -7.66 -4.87
C ILE A 81 5.31 -6.31 -4.35
N LEU A 82 5.82 -5.89 -3.19
CA LEU A 82 5.53 -4.59 -2.61
C LEU A 82 6.54 -3.55 -3.11
N TYR A 83 6.01 -2.44 -3.63
CA TYR A 83 6.80 -1.32 -4.14
C TYR A 83 6.56 -0.05 -3.35
N SER A 84 7.55 0.83 -3.37
CA SER A 84 7.40 2.25 -3.07
C SER A 84 7.77 3.08 -4.29
N ILE A 85 7.12 4.23 -4.45
CA ILE A 85 7.39 5.21 -5.51
C ILE A 85 7.19 6.62 -4.93
N ASN A 86 7.96 7.60 -5.40
CA ASN A 86 7.75 8.98 -5.01
C ASN A 86 6.41 9.51 -5.55
N LEU A 87 5.83 10.53 -4.93
CA LEU A 87 4.55 11.14 -5.34
C LEU A 87 4.56 11.68 -6.79
N ASP A 88 5.73 11.97 -7.35
CA ASP A 88 5.91 12.41 -8.73
C ASP A 88 6.06 11.26 -9.74
N GLY A 89 6.15 10.01 -9.28
CA GLY A 89 6.35 8.82 -10.11
C GLY A 89 7.82 8.42 -10.28
N SER A 90 8.76 9.15 -9.68
CA SER A 90 10.17 8.79 -9.67
C SER A 90 10.52 7.73 -8.62
N ASP A 91 11.72 7.16 -8.73
CA ASP A 91 12.32 6.24 -7.76
C ASP A 91 11.44 5.06 -7.33
N LYS A 92 10.73 4.45 -8.28
CA LYS A 92 10.06 3.16 -8.03
C LYS A 92 11.11 2.14 -7.57
N LYS A 93 10.94 1.60 -6.37
CA LYS A 93 11.81 0.57 -5.79
C LYS A 93 11.00 -0.55 -5.15
N GLU A 94 11.46 -1.77 -5.36
CA GLU A 94 10.98 -2.94 -4.63
C GLU A 94 11.40 -2.81 -3.16
N ILE A 95 10.47 -3.10 -2.25
CA ILE A 95 10.72 -3.03 -0.80
C ILE A 95 10.32 -4.30 -0.05
N GLY A 96 9.70 -5.27 -0.74
CA GLY A 96 9.39 -6.57 -0.15
C GLY A 96 8.70 -7.50 -1.14
N ARG A 97 8.73 -8.80 -0.83
CA ARG A 97 8.04 -9.87 -1.58
C ARG A 97 7.18 -10.67 -0.62
N ASP A 98 6.01 -11.08 -1.09
CA ASP A 98 5.00 -11.83 -0.35
C ASP A 98 4.69 -11.24 1.02
N VAL A 99 4.53 -9.92 1.07
CA VAL A 99 4.21 -9.15 2.28
C VAL A 99 3.12 -8.12 2.02
N LYS A 100 2.41 -7.71 3.08
CA LYS A 100 1.45 -6.60 3.11
C LYS A 100 1.86 -5.58 4.15
N ILE A 101 1.48 -4.33 3.93
CA ILE A 101 1.65 -3.27 4.93
C ILE A 101 0.53 -3.39 5.97
N ALA A 102 0.91 -3.60 7.23
CA ALA A 102 0.00 -3.58 8.36
C ALA A 102 -0.07 -2.19 9.02
N ALA A 103 1.05 -1.48 9.08
CA ALA A 103 1.13 -0.13 9.62
C ALA A 103 2.32 0.64 9.05
N MET A 104 2.26 1.97 9.19
CA MET A 104 3.26 2.89 8.67
C MET A 104 3.52 4.01 9.68
N SER A 105 4.79 4.42 9.79
CA SER A 105 5.21 5.62 10.52
C SER A 105 4.68 6.89 9.86
N SER A 106 4.52 7.98 10.61
CA SER A 106 3.93 9.23 10.10
C SER A 106 4.73 9.88 8.97
N ASN A 107 6.05 9.65 8.93
CA ASN A 107 6.99 10.11 7.90
C ASN A 107 7.29 9.02 6.85
N ALA A 108 6.63 7.87 6.93
CA ALA A 108 6.79 6.74 6.03
C ALA A 108 8.23 6.23 5.83
N ASP A 109 9.12 6.45 6.81
CA ASP A 109 10.48 5.88 6.80
C ASP A 109 10.50 4.44 7.30
N ARG A 110 9.46 4.02 8.01
CA ARG A 110 9.28 2.68 8.57
C ARG A 110 7.90 2.11 8.31
N LEU A 111 7.87 0.82 7.99
CA LEU A 111 6.65 0.02 7.80
C LEU A 111 6.66 -1.19 8.73
N ILE A 112 5.47 -1.59 9.20
CA ILE A 112 5.23 -2.93 9.75
C ILE A 112 4.64 -3.77 8.62
N LEU A 113 5.32 -4.88 8.30
CA LEU A 113 4.92 -5.82 7.27
C LEU A 113 4.45 -7.13 7.88
N ILE A 114 3.46 -7.74 7.24
CA ILE A 114 2.97 -9.09 7.53
C ILE A 114 3.12 -9.98 6.30
N PRO A 115 3.41 -11.28 6.44
CA PRO A 115 3.41 -12.21 5.32
C PRO A 115 2.06 -12.22 4.59
N SER A 116 2.09 -12.28 3.26
CA SER A 116 0.90 -12.42 2.42
C SER A 116 0.39 -13.86 2.34
N SER A 117 1.24 -14.84 2.62
CA SER A 117 0.87 -16.26 2.49
C SER A 117 -0.11 -16.68 3.58
N SER A 118 -1.24 -17.28 3.16
CA SER A 118 -2.29 -17.78 4.05
C SER A 118 -1.85 -18.93 4.97
N ASN A 119 -0.63 -19.45 4.75
CA ASN A 119 -0.10 -20.61 5.45
C ASN A 119 0.91 -20.23 6.54
N SER A 120 1.20 -18.94 6.74
CA SER A 120 2.06 -18.54 7.85
C SER A 120 1.26 -18.61 9.15
N THR A 121 1.39 -19.72 9.87
CA THR A 121 1.00 -19.81 11.29
C THR A 121 1.96 -19.02 12.19
N SER A 122 3.00 -18.40 11.62
CA SER A 122 3.92 -17.56 12.37
C SER A 122 3.40 -16.15 12.49
N ASN A 123 3.28 -15.69 13.74
CA ASN A 123 3.14 -14.28 14.14
C ASN A 123 4.43 -13.49 13.83
N SER A 124 5.02 -13.69 12.66
CA SER A 124 6.25 -13.07 12.23
C SER A 124 5.93 -11.75 11.55
N TYR A 125 6.24 -10.65 12.22
CA TYR A 125 6.14 -9.30 11.68
C TYR A 125 7.53 -8.82 11.30
N GLN A 126 7.58 -7.88 10.35
CA GLN A 126 8.83 -7.22 9.99
C GLN A 126 8.69 -5.71 10.18
N ILE A 127 9.68 -5.09 10.82
CA ILE A 127 9.86 -3.64 10.72
C ILE A 127 10.84 -3.40 9.59
N LEU A 128 10.37 -2.77 8.52
CA LEU A 128 11.18 -2.38 7.38
C LEU A 128 11.55 -0.90 7.48
N ASN A 129 12.82 -0.56 7.24
CA ASN A 129 13.25 0.78 6.89
C ASN A 129 13.11 0.98 5.38
N VAL A 130 12.24 1.90 4.96
CA VAL A 130 11.89 2.13 3.55
C VAL A 130 13.08 2.64 2.75
N GLU A 131 13.94 3.45 3.35
CA GLU A 131 15.07 4.07 2.67
C GLU A 131 16.23 3.09 2.47
N THR A 132 16.60 2.35 3.52
CA THR A 132 17.73 1.41 3.44
C THR A 132 17.35 0.04 2.93
N GLY A 133 16.07 -0.33 2.98
CA GLY A 133 15.61 -1.71 2.72
C GLY A 133 15.88 -2.68 3.86
N ASP A 134 16.44 -2.22 4.98
CA ASP A 134 16.74 -3.08 6.12
C ASP A 134 15.45 -3.53 6.80
N ALA A 135 15.28 -4.84 6.95
CA ALA A 135 14.14 -5.42 7.65
C ALA A 135 14.60 -6.16 8.90
N LYS A 136 13.84 -5.99 9.99
CA LYS A 136 14.02 -6.75 11.23
C LYS A 136 12.75 -7.50 11.58
N ASN A 137 12.88 -8.81 11.74
CA ASN A 137 11.81 -9.64 12.25
C ASN A 137 11.56 -9.35 13.75
N PHE A 138 10.29 -9.36 14.13
CA PHE A 138 9.89 -9.39 15.52
C PHE A 138 8.64 -10.25 15.69
N GLU A 139 8.48 -10.78 16.89
CA GLU A 139 7.31 -11.55 17.28
C GLU A 139 6.51 -10.75 18.30
N LEU A 140 5.19 -10.75 18.15
CA LEU A 140 4.29 -10.25 19.18
C LEU A 140 4.02 -11.41 20.15
N ALA A 141 4.47 -11.26 21.40
CA ALA A 141 4.15 -12.22 22.46
C ALA A 141 2.65 -12.17 22.76
N ASP A 142 2.00 -13.34 22.88
CA ASP A 142 0.59 -13.50 23.28
C ASP A 142 -0.41 -12.69 22.45
N TYR A 143 -0.43 -12.90 21.13
CA TYR A 143 -1.39 -12.24 20.24
C TYR A 143 -2.52 -13.19 19.80
N ASP A 144 -3.76 -12.81 20.08
CA ASP A 144 -4.97 -13.46 19.56
C ASP A 144 -5.24 -12.92 18.14
N GLU A 145 -5.18 -13.82 17.13
CA GLU A 145 -5.40 -13.50 15.71
C GLU A 145 -6.71 -12.77 15.44
N ALA A 146 -7.72 -12.90 16.32
CA ALA A 146 -9.01 -12.23 16.17
C ALA A 146 -8.90 -10.69 16.12
N TYR A 147 -7.89 -10.08 16.72
CA TYR A 147 -7.78 -8.62 16.83
C TYR A 147 -7.27 -7.92 15.56
N LEU A 148 -6.46 -8.59 14.73
CA LEU A 148 -5.90 -7.99 13.51
C LEU A 148 -6.85 -7.97 12.33
N ARG A 149 -7.86 -8.85 12.31
CA ARG A 149 -8.95 -8.78 11.32
C ARG A 149 -9.72 -7.46 11.39
N PHE A 150 -9.63 -6.74 12.52
CA PHE A 150 -10.25 -5.43 12.71
C PHE A 150 -9.28 -4.24 12.48
N MET A 151 -7.98 -4.49 12.32
CA MET A 151 -6.98 -3.43 12.14
C MET A 151 -6.60 -3.18 10.67
N THR A 152 -6.98 -4.05 9.74
CA THR A 152 -6.97 -3.69 8.32
C THR A 152 -8.10 -2.67 8.12
N CYS A 153 -7.76 -1.38 8.15
CA CYS A 153 -8.65 -0.30 7.71
C CYS A 153 -8.98 -0.53 6.23
N ASN A 154 -9.95 -1.42 5.96
CA ASN A 154 -10.56 -1.63 4.65
C ASN A 154 -11.49 -0.45 4.38
N TYR A 155 -10.94 0.71 4.06
CA TYR A 155 -11.71 1.80 3.47
C TYR A 155 -11.08 2.26 2.17
N PRO A 156 -11.87 2.40 1.09
CA PRO A 156 -11.41 2.87 -0.22
C PRO A 156 -11.10 4.37 -0.28
N LEU A 157 -11.14 5.07 0.86
CA LEU A 157 -10.79 6.48 0.98
C LEU A 157 -9.74 6.56 2.08
N GLY A 158 -8.50 6.89 1.73
CA GLY A 158 -7.29 6.81 2.53
C GLY A 158 -7.25 7.70 3.79
N PHE A 159 -8.28 7.66 4.62
CA PHE A 159 -8.20 8.09 5.99
C PHE A 159 -7.41 7.03 6.75
N ASN A 160 -6.11 7.32 6.89
CA ASN A 160 -5.27 6.79 7.96
C ASN A 160 -6.14 6.66 9.21
N CYS A 161 -6.17 5.47 9.81
CA CYS A 161 -6.83 5.26 11.10
C CYS A 161 -6.27 6.36 12.02
N LEU A 162 -7.12 7.34 12.33
CA LEU A 162 -6.73 8.57 13.01
C LEU A 162 -5.96 8.18 14.28
N TYR A 163 -4.68 8.54 14.33
CA TYR A 163 -3.97 8.73 15.57
C TYR A 163 -4.64 9.92 16.27
N GLN A 164 -5.82 9.70 16.83
CA GLN A 164 -6.39 10.58 17.83
C GLN A 164 -5.76 10.16 19.17
N GLN A 165 -4.47 10.46 19.34
CA GLN A 165 -3.94 10.58 20.69
C GLN A 165 -4.51 11.87 21.28
N LEU A 166 -5.21 11.69 22.41
CA LEU A 166 -5.63 12.72 23.35
C LEU A 166 -4.45 13.62 23.76
#